data_AF-A0A914D1E4-F1
#
_entry.id   AF-A0A914D1E4-F1
#
_cell.length_a   1.000
_cell.length_b   1.000
_cell.length_c   1.000
_cell.angle_alpha   90.00
_cell.angle_beta   90.00
_cell.angle_gamma   90.00
#
_symmetry.space_group_name_H-M   'P 1'
#
loop_
_entity.id
_entity.type
_entity.pdbx_description
1 polymer ?
#
loop_
_entity_poly.entity_id
_entity_poly.type
_entity_poly.pdbx_seq_one_letter_code
_entity_poly.pdbx_strand_id
1 'polypeptide(L)'
;MKWAEHWFRIQEYRNNGTAIKRRVFIATDDPNAVKEAKEGYPNYEVFADTGIAQTAQVNSRYTDASLYGVITDIQMLSKCDYLVCTFSSQVCRVGFELMQVLKGDAGDLFHSLDDIYYYGGQLAHDEFAVEAYKAEKPDEIDLEVGDSVGIA
;
A
#
# COMPACT_ATOMS: atom_id res chain seq x y z
N MET A 1 -6.26 -8.31 4.13
CA MET A 1 -6.48 -7.86 5.52
C MET A 1 -5.39 -8.24 6.53
N LYS A 2 -4.57 -9.29 6.33
CA LYS A 2 -3.49 -9.69 7.27
C LYS A 2 -2.58 -8.52 7.72
N TRP A 3 -2.10 -7.71 6.78
CA TRP A 3 -1.21 -6.59 7.10
C TRP A 3 -1.90 -5.43 7.83
N ALA A 4 -3.18 -5.19 7.54
CA ALA A 4 -4.00 -4.27 8.33
C ALA A 4 -4.14 -4.78 9.78
N GLU A 5 -4.37 -6.08 9.97
CA GLU A 5 -4.44 -6.70 11.29
C GLU A 5 -3.14 -6.54 12.07
N HIS A 6 -1.99 -6.80 11.42
CA HIS A 6 -0.68 -6.58 12.04
C HIS A 6 -0.49 -5.13 12.49
N TRP A 7 -0.85 -4.17 11.64
CA TRP A 7 -0.76 -2.75 11.97
C TRP A 7 -1.65 -2.39 13.16
N PHE A 8 -2.93 -2.79 13.15
CA PHE A 8 -3.84 -2.51 14.27
C PHE A 8 -3.34 -3.10 15.59
N ARG A 9 -2.84 -4.34 15.59
CA ARG A 9 -2.26 -4.96 16.79
C ARG A 9 -1.05 -4.20 17.32
N ILE A 10 -0.18 -3.69 16.44
CA ILE A 10 0.96 -2.85 16.84
C ILE A 10 0.46 -1.55 17.45
N GLN A 11 -0.56 -0.92 16.88
CA GLN A 11 -1.13 0.31 17.44
C GLN A 11 -1.83 0.08 18.79
N GLU A 12 -2.57 -1.02 18.95
CA GLU A 12 -3.18 -1.40 20.22
C GLU A 12 -2.12 -1.64 21.30
N TYR A 13 -1.02 -2.31 20.94
CA TYR A 13 0.13 -2.49 21.83
C TYR A 13 0.76 -1.16 22.24
N ARG A 14 1.01 -0.26 21.27
CA ARG A 14 1.51 1.11 21.53
C ARG A 14 0.53 1.93 22.38
N ASN A 15 -0.76 1.63 22.32
CA ASN A 15 -1.83 2.24 23.11
C ASN A 15 -2.07 1.50 24.45
N ASN A 16 -1.02 0.98 25.07
CA ASN A 16 -1.05 0.25 26.34
C ASN A 16 -2.03 -0.93 26.37
N GLY A 17 -2.23 -1.61 25.23
CA GLY A 17 -3.17 -2.72 25.10
C GLY A 17 -4.64 -2.30 24.99
N THR A 18 -4.93 -1.01 24.89
CA THR A 18 -6.30 -0.51 24.73
C THR A 18 -6.76 -0.76 23.30
N ALA A 19 -7.85 -1.51 23.15
CA ALA A 19 -8.47 -1.76 21.86
C ALA A 19 -8.85 -0.45 21.17
N ILE A 20 -8.51 -0.34 19.88
CA ILE A 20 -8.86 0.82 19.06
C ILE A 20 -9.92 0.44 18.05
N LYS A 21 -10.75 1.41 17.64
CA LYS A 21 -11.74 1.17 16.60
C LYS A 21 -11.03 0.93 15.27
N ARG A 22 -11.18 -0.27 14.71
CA ARG A 22 -10.50 -0.68 13.48
C ARG A 22 -11.28 -0.19 12.27
N ARG A 23 -10.79 0.87 11.63
CA ARG A 23 -11.40 1.49 10.45
C ARG A 23 -10.52 1.26 9.24
N VAL A 24 -11.10 0.80 8.15
CA VAL A 24 -10.39 0.66 6.87
C VAL A 24 -11.12 1.41 5.78
N PHE A 25 -10.36 2.11 4.95
CA PHE A 25 -10.84 2.64 3.69
C PHE A 25 -10.39 1.70 2.56
N ILE A 26 -11.31 1.30 1.69
CA ILE A 26 -11.03 0.42 0.55
C ILE A 26 -11.32 1.18 -0.73
N ALA A 27 -10.27 1.42 -1.51
CA ALA A 27 -10.34 1.83 -2.91
C ALA A 27 -10.11 0.59 -3.79
N THR A 28 -11.01 0.32 -4.73
CA THR A 28 -11.00 -0.91 -5.56
C THR A 28 -11.78 -0.68 -6.85
N ASP A 29 -11.39 -1.34 -7.93
CA ASP A 29 -12.18 -1.43 -9.17
C ASP A 29 -13.10 -2.67 -9.21
N ASP A 30 -13.06 -3.50 -8.16
CA ASP A 30 -14.01 -4.59 -7.92
C ASP A 30 -14.98 -4.24 -6.77
N PRO A 31 -16.25 -3.92 -7.06
CA PRO A 31 -17.26 -3.65 -6.05
C PRO A 31 -17.53 -4.83 -5.09
N ASN A 32 -17.30 -6.06 -5.52
CA ASN A 32 -17.55 -7.24 -4.68
C ASN A 32 -16.56 -7.35 -3.52
N ALA A 33 -15.32 -6.89 -3.71
CA ALA A 33 -14.30 -6.86 -2.66
C ALA A 33 -14.76 -6.07 -1.42
N VAL A 34 -15.55 -5.00 -1.60
CA VAL A 34 -16.12 -4.23 -0.49
C VAL A 34 -17.14 -5.06 0.31
N LYS A 35 -17.98 -5.83 -0.38
CA LYS A 35 -18.96 -6.72 0.24
C LYS A 35 -18.26 -7.83 1.00
N GLU A 36 -17.30 -8.50 0.37
CA GLU A 36 -16.50 -9.55 0.99
C GLU A 36 -15.74 -9.05 2.22
N ALA A 37 -15.19 -7.83 2.18
CA ALA A 37 -14.52 -7.23 3.32
C ALA A 37 -15.48 -7.01 4.51
N LYS A 38 -16.70 -6.51 4.24
CA LYS A 38 -17.72 -6.30 5.28
C LYS A 38 -18.20 -7.62 5.90
N GLU A 39 -18.39 -8.66 5.09
CA GLU A 39 -18.87 -9.96 5.55
C GLU A 39 -17.78 -10.78 6.24
N GLY A 40 -16.56 -10.78 5.69
CA GLY A 40 -15.44 -11.56 6.18
C GLY A 40 -14.71 -10.97 7.40
N TYR A 41 -14.86 -9.67 7.64
CA TYR A 41 -14.15 -8.95 8.72
C TYR A 41 -15.11 -8.08 9.55
N PRO A 42 -16.06 -8.69 10.29
CA PRO A 42 -17.11 -7.96 11.01
C PRO A 42 -16.58 -7.09 12.16
N ASN A 43 -15.34 -7.30 12.61
CA ASN A 43 -14.67 -6.46 13.59
C ASN A 43 -14.08 -5.16 13.00
N TYR A 44 -14.16 -4.96 11.69
CA TYR A 44 -13.71 -3.75 10.99
C TYR A 44 -14.89 -2.88 10.57
N GLU A 45 -14.74 -1.57 10.75
CA GLU A 45 -15.60 -0.58 10.12
C GLU A 45 -15.04 -0.25 8.72
N VAL A 46 -15.71 -0.77 7.70
CA VAL A 46 -15.29 -0.66 6.29
C VAL A 46 -15.93 0.56 5.63
N PHE A 47 -15.09 1.52 5.25
CA PHE A 47 -15.43 2.66 4.40
C PHE A 47 -15.02 2.38 2.96
N ALA A 48 -15.93 2.58 2.02
CA ALA A 48 -15.69 2.49 0.59
C ALA A 48 -16.87 3.12 -0.16
N ASP A 49 -16.62 3.66 -1.34
CA ASP A 49 -17.67 4.09 -2.25
C ASP A 49 -17.85 3.05 -3.36
N THR A 50 -18.91 2.24 -3.26
CA THR A 50 -19.21 1.20 -4.25
C THR A 50 -19.62 1.78 -5.61
N GLY A 51 -20.09 3.04 -5.66
CA GLY A 51 -20.37 3.75 -6.90
C GLY A 51 -19.08 4.09 -7.63
N ILE A 52 -18.07 4.59 -6.92
CA ILE A 52 -16.73 4.82 -7.47
C ILE A 52 -16.15 3.50 -8.01
N ALA A 53 -16.23 2.42 -7.23
CA ALA A 53 -15.75 1.09 -7.66
C ALA A 53 -16.42 0.61 -8.96
N GLN A 54 -17.73 0.86 -9.13
CA GLN A 54 -18.44 0.53 -10.38
C GLN A 54 -17.97 1.38 -11.56
N THR A 55 -17.66 2.67 -11.35
CA THR A 55 -17.15 3.54 -12.43
C THR A 55 -15.70 3.27 -12.82
N ALA A 56 -14.92 2.59 -11.96
CA ALA A 56 -13.53 2.23 -12.22
C ALA A 56 -13.39 0.99 -13.14
N GLN A 57 -14.49 0.28 -13.40
CA GLN A 57 -14.54 -0.86 -14.32
C GLN A 57 -14.20 -0.45 -15.76
N VAL A 58 -13.65 -1.39 -16.54
CA VAL A 58 -13.08 -1.12 -17.87
C VAL A 58 -14.05 -0.42 -18.84
N ASN A 59 -15.35 -0.70 -18.71
CA ASN A 59 -16.41 -0.14 -19.57
C ASN A 59 -16.77 1.33 -19.27
N SER A 60 -16.46 1.83 -18.07
CA SER A 60 -16.83 3.18 -17.58
C SER A 60 -15.61 4.02 -17.15
N ARG A 61 -14.42 3.42 -17.17
CA ARG A 61 -13.16 3.97 -16.69
C ARG A 61 -12.78 5.33 -17.27
N TYR A 62 -13.09 5.58 -18.54
CA TYR A 62 -12.70 6.81 -19.25
C TYR A 62 -13.85 7.82 -19.31
N THR A 63 -14.38 8.17 -18.14
CA THR A 63 -15.44 9.17 -17.96
C THR A 63 -15.04 10.17 -16.87
N ASP A 64 -15.61 11.38 -16.91
CA ASP A 64 -15.38 12.39 -15.87
C ASP A 64 -15.74 11.85 -14.48
N ALA A 65 -16.83 11.08 -14.38
CA ALA A 65 -17.25 10.45 -13.13
C ALA A 65 -16.17 9.50 -12.57
N SER A 66 -15.57 8.67 -13.42
CA SER A 66 -14.46 7.79 -13.04
C SER A 66 -13.21 8.59 -12.65
N LEU A 67 -12.92 9.69 -13.35
CA LEU A 67 -11.81 10.59 -12.99
C LEU A 67 -12.00 11.21 -11.59
N TYR A 68 -13.19 11.74 -11.30
CA TYR A 68 -13.50 12.25 -9.95
C TYR A 68 -13.46 11.14 -8.90
N GLY A 69 -13.88 9.93 -9.26
CA GLY A 69 -13.81 8.75 -8.42
C GLY A 69 -12.38 8.42 -8.00
N VAL A 70 -11.47 8.23 -8.97
CA VAL A 70 -10.06 7.90 -8.67
C VAL A 70 -9.34 9.02 -7.91
N ILE A 71 -9.64 10.29 -8.20
CA ILE A 71 -9.09 11.43 -7.44
C ILE A 71 -9.56 11.36 -5.98
N THR A 72 -10.84 11.05 -5.74
CA THR A 72 -11.40 10.92 -4.40
C THR A 72 -10.74 9.76 -3.65
N ASP A 73 -10.58 8.61 -4.30
CA ASP A 73 -9.93 7.44 -3.71
C ASP A 73 -8.47 7.74 -3.34
N ILE A 74 -7.68 8.32 -4.24
CA ILE A 74 -6.29 8.72 -3.97
C ILE A 74 -6.22 9.68 -2.78
N GLN A 75 -7.11 10.67 -2.74
CA GLN A 75 -7.15 11.65 -1.65
C GLN A 75 -7.47 10.99 -0.31
N MET A 76 -8.39 10.02 -0.29
CA MET A 76 -8.73 9.28 0.93
C MET A 76 -7.60 8.35 1.36
N LEU A 77 -6.98 7.63 0.42
CA LEU A 77 -5.80 6.79 0.68
C LEU A 77 -4.66 7.59 1.29
N SER A 78 -4.33 8.75 0.73
CA SER A 78 -3.22 9.61 1.23
C SER A 78 -3.43 10.09 2.68
N LYS A 79 -4.67 10.10 3.16
CA LYS A 79 -5.02 10.50 4.53
C LYS A 79 -5.05 9.34 5.52
N CYS A 80 -4.99 8.09 5.05
CA CYS A 80 -4.94 6.92 5.92
C CYS A 80 -3.69 6.91 6.80
N ASP A 81 -3.78 6.28 7.98
CA ASP A 81 -2.65 6.13 8.90
C ASP A 81 -1.59 5.13 8.43
N TYR A 82 -1.99 4.26 7.51
CA TYR A 82 -1.15 3.24 6.92
C TYR A 82 -1.75 2.77 5.60
N LEU A 83 -0.91 2.50 4.61
CA LEU A 83 -1.34 1.92 3.33
C LEU A 83 -1.04 0.43 3.27
N VAL A 84 -1.98 -0.36 2.75
CA VAL A 84 -1.74 -1.75 2.37
C VAL A 84 -2.25 -1.91 0.96
N CYS A 85 -1.37 -2.17 0.00
CA CYS A 85 -1.72 -2.18 -1.42
C CYS A 85 -0.70 -2.96 -2.24
N THR A 86 -0.80 -2.87 -3.57
CA THR A 86 0.25 -3.24 -4.51
C THR A 86 0.92 -1.98 -5.04
N PHE A 87 2.24 -1.89 -4.94
CA PHE A 87 2.99 -0.78 -5.56
C PHE A 87 3.21 -0.97 -7.05
N SER A 88 2.83 -2.10 -7.64
CA SER A 88 2.63 -2.17 -9.10
C SER A 88 1.52 -1.21 -9.58
N SER A 89 0.56 -0.86 -8.71
CA SER A 89 -0.51 0.10 -9.01
C SER A 89 -0.07 1.55 -8.82
N GLN A 90 -0.13 2.32 -9.92
CA GLN A 90 0.11 3.77 -9.89
C GLN A 90 -0.83 4.52 -8.93
N VAL A 91 -2.09 4.06 -8.79
CA VAL A 91 -3.06 4.67 -7.87
C VAL A 91 -2.52 4.62 -6.43
N CYS A 92 -1.93 3.48 -6.02
CA CYS A 92 -1.36 3.39 -4.68
C CYS A 92 -0.10 4.25 -4.53
N ARG A 93 0.79 4.25 -5.52
CA ARG A 93 2.03 5.06 -5.47
C ARG A 93 1.73 6.55 -5.36
N VAL A 94 0.76 7.06 -6.12
CA VAL A 94 0.32 8.47 -6.00
C VAL A 94 -0.29 8.76 -4.63
N GLY A 95 -1.11 7.84 -4.09
CA GLY A 95 -1.64 7.97 -2.72
C GLY A 95 -0.53 8.02 -1.66
N PHE A 96 0.51 7.20 -1.82
CA PHE A 96 1.69 7.17 -0.95
C PHE A 96 2.56 8.43 -1.07
N GLU A 97 2.81 8.90 -2.30
CA GLU A 97 3.54 10.14 -2.56
C GLU A 97 2.84 11.34 -1.92
N LEU A 98 1.51 11.43 -2.07
CA LEU A 98 0.73 12.49 -1.45
C LEU A 98 0.72 12.39 0.09
N MET A 99 0.74 11.17 0.65
CA MET A 99 0.85 10.96 2.09
C MET A 99 2.13 11.60 2.66
N GLN A 100 3.26 11.55 1.95
CA GLN A 100 4.51 12.18 2.40
C GLN A 100 4.33 13.69 2.61
N VAL A 101 3.62 14.36 1.69
CA VAL A 101 3.36 15.81 1.80
C VAL A 101 2.45 16.14 2.99
N LEU A 102 1.49 15.25 3.31
CA LEU A 102 0.51 15.47 4.37
C LEU A 102 1.03 15.15 5.77
N LYS A 103 1.93 14.17 5.89
CA LYS A 103 2.40 13.63 7.18
C LYS A 103 3.87 13.93 7.49
N GLY A 104 4.65 14.34 6.50
CA GLY A 104 6.09 14.52 6.63
C GLY A 104 6.82 13.19 6.42
N ASP A 105 7.46 12.67 7.46
CA ASP A 105 8.17 11.39 7.41
C ASP A 105 7.18 10.22 7.49
N ALA A 106 6.65 9.83 6.33
CA ALA A 106 5.74 8.70 6.16
C ALA A 106 6.38 7.58 5.33
N GLY A 107 7.71 7.53 5.25
CA GLY A 107 8.46 6.56 4.44
C GLY A 107 8.10 5.12 4.77
N ASP A 108 7.87 4.82 6.05
CA ASP A 108 7.54 3.48 6.54
C ASP A 108 6.02 3.22 6.70
N LEU A 109 5.16 4.16 6.31
CA LEU A 109 3.71 4.06 6.55
C LEU A 109 2.95 3.29 5.45
N PHE A 110 3.57 2.22 4.93
CA PHE A 110 2.95 1.36 3.94
C PHE A 110 3.36 -0.12 4.10
N HIS A 111 2.60 -0.99 3.45
CA HIS A 111 2.98 -2.35 3.14
C HIS A 111 2.53 -2.68 1.71
N SER A 112 3.49 -2.88 0.81
CA SER A 112 3.23 -3.35 -0.56
C SER A 112 3.18 -4.89 -0.58
N LEU A 113 2.27 -5.46 -1.36
CA LEU A 113 2.14 -6.91 -1.54
C LEU A 113 3.05 -7.46 -2.64
N ASP A 114 3.62 -6.59 -3.46
CA ASP A 114 4.45 -6.94 -4.61
C ASP A 114 5.73 -6.10 -4.67
N ASP A 115 5.71 -4.95 -5.32
CA ASP A 115 6.90 -4.16 -5.63
C ASP A 115 7.34 -3.31 -4.44
N ILE A 116 8.62 -2.95 -4.39
CA ILE A 116 9.08 -1.78 -3.64
C ILE A 116 8.58 -0.48 -4.30
N TYR A 117 8.80 0.68 -3.65
CA TYR A 117 8.47 1.94 -4.30
C TYR A 117 9.37 2.15 -5.52
N TYR A 118 8.78 2.58 -6.63
CA TYR A 118 9.50 2.99 -7.83
C TYR A 118 8.72 4.05 -8.62
N TYR A 119 9.43 4.81 -9.43
CA TYR A 119 8.90 5.78 -10.38
C TYR A 119 9.15 5.32 -11.81
N GLY A 120 8.12 5.36 -12.67
CA GLY A 120 8.23 4.92 -14.05
C GLY A 120 9.24 5.76 -14.84
N GLY A 121 10.33 5.13 -15.31
CA GLY A 121 11.43 5.83 -15.99
C GLY A 121 12.54 6.33 -15.07
N GLN A 122 12.59 5.89 -13.81
CA GLN A 122 13.71 6.16 -12.92
C GLN A 122 15.03 5.55 -13.43
N LEU A 123 16.15 6.07 -12.92
CA LEU A 123 17.47 5.45 -13.09
C LEU A 123 17.58 4.16 -12.26
N ALA A 124 18.70 3.44 -12.39
CA ALA A 124 18.96 2.25 -11.60
C ALA A 124 18.78 2.54 -10.09
N HIS A 125 18.08 1.64 -9.41
CA HIS A 125 17.90 1.69 -7.97
C HIS A 125 18.96 0.81 -7.33
N ASP A 126 20.10 1.43 -7.00
CA ASP A 126 21.24 0.71 -6.43
C ASP A 126 21.31 0.90 -4.92
N GLU A 127 21.54 -0.20 -4.20
CA GLU A 127 21.92 -0.21 -2.79
C GLU A 127 23.37 -0.67 -2.63
N PHE A 128 23.95 -0.45 -1.45
CA PHE A 128 25.32 -0.86 -1.14
C PHE A 128 25.33 -1.86 0.01
N ALA A 129 26.03 -2.98 -0.19
CA ALA A 129 26.20 -3.99 0.84
C ALA A 129 27.00 -3.44 2.03
N VAL A 130 26.39 -3.46 3.22
CA VAL A 130 27.03 -3.03 4.48
C VAL A 130 27.63 -4.19 5.28
N GLU A 131 27.25 -5.42 4.94
CA GLU A 131 27.74 -6.66 5.54
C GLU A 131 28.05 -7.68 4.44
N ALA A 132 29.09 -8.49 4.66
CA ALA A 132 29.44 -9.55 3.72
C ALA A 132 28.49 -10.75 3.90
N TYR A 133 28.11 -11.37 2.78
CA TYR A 133 27.26 -12.55 2.74
C TYR A 133 27.82 -13.61 1.81
N LYS A 134 27.77 -14.87 2.23
CA LYS A 134 28.13 -16.03 1.40
C LYS A 134 26.86 -16.81 1.08
N ALA A 135 26.56 -16.97 -0.20
CA ALA A 135 25.38 -17.68 -0.65
C ALA A 135 25.33 -19.11 -0.07
N GLU A 136 24.23 -19.46 0.58
CA GLU A 136 23.98 -20.79 1.12
C GLU A 136 23.18 -21.66 0.14
N LYS A 137 22.49 -21.03 -0.82
CA LYS A 137 21.68 -21.68 -1.84
C LYS A 137 22.00 -21.19 -3.25
N PRO A 138 21.66 -21.95 -4.31
CA PRO A 138 21.96 -21.57 -5.70
C PRO A 138 21.22 -20.34 -6.23
N ASP A 139 20.14 -19.91 -5.56
CA ASP A 139 19.30 -18.75 -5.90
C ASP A 139 19.73 -17.47 -5.16
N GLU A 140 20.80 -17.54 -4.39
CA GLU A 140 21.38 -16.42 -3.64
C GLU A 140 22.68 -15.94 -4.30
N ILE A 141 23.10 -14.71 -3.99
CA ILE A 141 24.35 -14.13 -4.50
C ILE A 141 25.32 -13.88 -3.34
N ASP A 142 26.62 -14.05 -3.60
CA ASP A 142 27.65 -13.59 -2.68
C ASP A 142 27.69 -12.05 -2.66
N LEU A 143 27.94 -11.47 -1.50
CA LEU A 143 28.11 -10.02 -1.32
C LEU A 143 29.37 -9.74 -0.50
N GLU A 144 30.18 -8.79 -0.95
CA GLU A 144 31.24 -8.17 -0.17
C GLU A 144 30.83 -6.75 0.28
N VAL A 145 31.41 -6.28 1.38
CA VAL A 145 31.13 -4.93 1.89
C VAL A 145 31.55 -3.90 0.84
N GLY A 146 30.59 -3.07 0.42
CA GLY A 146 30.77 -2.04 -0.61
C GLY A 146 30.31 -2.43 -2.01
N ASP A 147 29.87 -3.66 -2.24
CA ASP A 147 29.26 -4.07 -3.51
C ASP A 147 27.99 -3.25 -3.80
N SER A 148 27.84 -2.83 -5.06
CA SER A 148 26.65 -2.15 -5.57
C SER A 148 25.65 -3.19 -6.08
N VAL A 149 24.43 -3.16 -5.55
CA VAL A 149 23.37 -4.14 -5.86
C VAL A 149 22.16 -3.40 -6.42
N GLY A 150 21.82 -3.70 -7.67
CA GLY A 150 20.59 -3.19 -8.28
C GLY A 150 19.38 -3.93 -7.75
N ILE A 151 18.47 -3.20 -7.09
CA ILE A 151 17.23 -3.75 -6.57
C ILE A 151 16.22 -3.93 -7.71
N ALA A 152 15.65 -5.13 -7.78
CA ALA A 152 14.69 -5.56 -8.79
C ALA A 152 13.24 -5.21 -8.43
#